data_AF-A0A9P9XBX1-F1
#
_entry.id   AF-A0A9P9XBX1-F1
#
_cell.length_a   1.000
_cell.length_b   1.000
_cell.length_c   1.000
_cell.angle_alpha   90.00
_cell.angle_beta   90.00
_cell.angle_gamma   90.00
#
_symmetry.space_group_name_H-M   'P 1'
#
loop_
_entity.id
_entity.type
_entity.pdbx_description
1 polymer ?
#
loop_
_entity_poly.entity_id
_entity_poly.type
_entity_poly.pdbx_seq_one_letter_code
_entity_poly.pdbx_strand_id
1 'polypeptide(L)'
;MSPRNDMAEIPVIDSEYVEPARVPVVDYQSLASPDNAKRRVAVQQLDAAFREYGFVYLSNHGIPKERVEQAFEWSRRFFELDARVKELIAHPPSGEIDDNRGWAKTGLGHTVQMVFDPDEADAFRQSNPDCKETLELGNPFSATVPPNKWLPENVLPGFRAFAESWWTDCEGLAHDLFRFLGEALQIDDRDYFSRIHSENDCHMTWNFYPSTPLQKPGLENAKRLNAHTDFGTLTIVFQDAVGGLEVHDGHIFRPIPPVSGAMVVNVGDMLEQLSNGRWKSALHRVVAPKQHQTPGSEGPRGEKSVKVIDRYSLVYFGVPNPDEVIGIVRGCEVPGTWKPIMDGEWGKLSAREWIQKRLAVDPESLSLAGKNAIVTGSSRGIGKQVVLELASRGANVAICFVSDLSRPAADKLAVEIRSKGVSATCVQEDLALNGSGQRLVEKALAGLKADTIHILVNNAALDPDSPTPVLQSPGHLFDRCMQVNAKAPLELVSAMVPNLPHAGGRIISISSVLARRPDVPFAAWASSKAALECLSRFWAQELATPHGLTSNVIAIGPTMTDYHAQDPPEVLEELSQLPSAAKRLGTIDDVAQIVAFLASDASRWINGDVIQGNGGMQFS
;
A
#
# COMPACT_ATOMS: atom_id res chain seq x y z
N MET A 1 -29.21 -35.80 3.65
CA MET A 1 -28.00 -36.62 3.82
C MET A 1 -26.92 -36.00 2.95
N SER A 2 -26.09 -35.13 3.53
CA SER A 2 -24.84 -34.64 2.93
C SER A 2 -23.69 -35.30 3.68
N PRO A 3 -22.64 -35.79 3.00
CA PRO A 3 -21.51 -36.41 3.68
C PRO A 3 -20.65 -35.33 4.35
N ARG A 4 -20.18 -35.67 5.55
CA ARG A 4 -19.41 -34.84 6.48
C ARG A 4 -17.98 -34.63 5.96
N ASN A 5 -17.45 -33.42 6.21
CA ASN A 5 -16.03 -33.11 6.21
C ASN A 5 -15.34 -33.94 7.31
N ASP A 6 -14.56 -34.94 6.91
CA ASP A 6 -13.48 -35.49 7.73
C ASP A 6 -12.17 -34.88 7.23
N MET A 7 -11.77 -33.75 7.82
CA MET A 7 -10.35 -33.34 7.81
C MET A 7 -9.61 -34.30 8.74
N ALA A 8 -9.16 -35.42 8.19
CA ALA A 8 -8.24 -36.31 8.87
C ALA A 8 -6.93 -35.54 9.15
N GLU A 9 -6.50 -35.58 10.41
CA GLU A 9 -5.21 -35.12 10.88
C GLU A 9 -4.10 -35.66 9.96
N ILE A 10 -3.34 -34.76 9.33
CA ILE A 10 -2.10 -35.11 8.64
C ILE A 10 -1.10 -35.49 9.73
N PRO A 11 -0.58 -36.74 9.76
CA PRO A 11 0.36 -37.14 10.78
C PRO A 11 1.64 -36.31 10.67
N VAL A 12 2.15 -35.85 11.82
CA VAL A 12 3.48 -35.27 11.97
C VAL A 12 4.50 -36.34 11.58
N ILE A 13 5.05 -36.25 10.37
CA ILE A 13 6.19 -37.05 9.92
C ILE A 13 7.46 -36.28 10.29
N ASP A 14 8.30 -36.95 11.08
CA ASP A 14 9.70 -36.61 11.40
C ASP A 14 10.40 -35.94 10.20
N SER A 15 10.83 -34.68 10.31
CA SER A 15 11.26 -33.92 9.12
C SER A 15 12.66 -34.30 8.64
N GLU A 16 12.67 -35.29 7.75
CA GLU A 16 13.76 -35.76 6.89
C GLU A 16 14.56 -34.63 6.23
N TYR A 17 15.85 -34.88 6.03
CA TYR A 17 16.73 -34.05 5.19
C TYR A 17 16.12 -33.80 3.81
N VAL A 18 16.02 -32.53 3.40
CA VAL A 18 15.55 -32.15 2.07
C VAL A 18 16.76 -31.90 1.16
N GLU A 19 16.88 -32.70 0.10
CA GLU A 19 17.94 -32.50 -0.90
C GLU A 19 17.84 -31.12 -1.57
N PRO A 20 18.97 -30.38 -1.73
CA PRO A 20 19.02 -29.12 -2.46
C PRO A 20 18.50 -29.23 -3.89
N ALA A 21 17.97 -28.10 -4.41
CA ALA A 21 17.64 -28.00 -5.83
C ALA A 21 18.91 -28.11 -6.67
N ARG A 22 18.87 -28.88 -7.77
CA ARG A 22 20.01 -29.11 -8.67
C ARG A 22 20.16 -27.97 -9.68
N VAL A 23 20.07 -26.73 -9.21
CA VAL A 23 20.23 -25.53 -10.02
C VAL A 23 21.66 -25.51 -10.60
N PRO A 24 21.83 -25.42 -11.93
CA PRO A 24 23.14 -25.51 -12.56
C PRO A 24 23.98 -24.25 -12.31
N VAL A 25 25.30 -24.42 -12.35
CA VAL A 25 26.26 -23.32 -12.37
C VAL A 25 26.69 -23.07 -13.80
N VAL A 26 26.43 -21.87 -14.31
CA VAL A 26 26.83 -21.40 -15.63
C VAL A 26 27.97 -20.39 -15.47
N ASP A 27 29.01 -20.54 -16.27
CA ASP A 27 30.16 -19.64 -16.28
C ASP A 27 29.88 -18.42 -17.17
N TYR A 28 29.84 -17.22 -16.57
CA TYR A 28 29.61 -15.98 -17.30
C TYR A 28 30.69 -15.73 -18.37
N GLN A 29 31.95 -16.06 -18.12
CA GLN A 29 33.01 -15.89 -19.12
C GLN A 29 32.82 -16.78 -20.34
N SER A 30 32.13 -17.91 -20.16
CA SER A 30 31.71 -18.77 -21.28
C SER A 30 30.56 -18.13 -22.06
N LEU A 31 29.58 -17.51 -21.39
CA LEU A 31 28.51 -16.72 -22.05
C LEU A 31 29.06 -15.51 -22.82
N ALA A 32 30.02 -14.80 -22.24
CA ALA A 32 30.68 -13.64 -22.86
C ALA A 32 31.78 -14.03 -23.87
N SER A 33 31.98 -15.32 -24.14
CA SER A 33 33.10 -15.77 -24.95
C SER A 33 32.98 -15.33 -26.42
N PRO A 34 34.07 -14.84 -27.06
CA PRO A 34 34.10 -14.63 -28.49
C PRO A 34 34.08 -15.96 -29.28
N ASP A 35 34.42 -17.09 -28.65
CA ASP A 35 34.29 -18.42 -29.23
C ASP A 35 32.80 -18.84 -29.29
N ASN A 36 32.26 -18.88 -30.51
CA ASN A 36 30.87 -19.23 -30.77
C ASN A 36 30.48 -20.62 -30.27
N ALA A 37 31.38 -21.61 -30.28
CA ALA A 37 31.07 -22.97 -29.83
C ALA A 37 30.96 -22.99 -28.30
N LYS A 38 31.92 -22.38 -27.61
CA LYS A 38 31.92 -22.25 -26.15
C LYS A 38 30.70 -21.44 -25.67
N ARG A 39 30.43 -20.30 -26.29
CA ARG A 39 29.27 -19.46 -25.97
C ARG A 39 27.94 -20.19 -26.17
N ARG A 40 27.79 -20.90 -27.29
CA ARG A 40 26.55 -21.66 -27.58
C ARG A 40 26.24 -22.70 -26.51
N VAL A 41 27.25 -23.41 -26.01
CA VAL A 41 27.07 -24.39 -24.93
C VAL A 41 26.59 -23.70 -23.65
N ALA A 42 27.22 -22.59 -23.26
CA ALA A 42 26.82 -21.84 -22.06
C ALA A 42 25.41 -21.25 -22.17
N VAL A 43 25.04 -20.72 -23.34
CA VAL A 43 23.69 -20.22 -23.62
C VAL A 43 22.65 -21.34 -23.52
N GLN A 44 22.96 -22.54 -24.03
CA GLN A 44 22.06 -23.69 -23.92
C GLN A 44 21.88 -24.14 -22.46
N GLN A 45 22.94 -24.08 -21.65
CA GLN A 45 22.85 -24.34 -20.21
C GLN A 45 21.98 -23.30 -19.49
N LEU A 46 22.11 -22.03 -19.86
CA LEU A 46 21.28 -20.94 -19.33
C LEU A 46 19.79 -21.15 -19.69
N ASP A 47 19.48 -21.44 -20.97
CA ASP A 47 18.11 -21.75 -21.41
C ASP A 47 17.55 -22.95 -20.63
N ALA A 48 18.30 -24.04 -20.52
CA ALA A 48 17.86 -25.23 -19.78
C ALA A 48 17.60 -24.93 -18.30
N ALA A 49 18.47 -24.15 -17.64
CA ALA A 49 18.32 -23.76 -16.25
C ALA A 49 17.02 -22.98 -16.01
N PHE A 50 16.74 -21.98 -16.83
CA PHE A 50 15.52 -21.18 -16.73
C PHE A 50 14.25 -21.93 -17.11
N ARG A 51 14.34 -22.88 -18.05
CA ARG A 51 13.21 -23.77 -18.39
C ARG A 51 12.87 -24.75 -17.28
N GLU A 52 13.85 -25.27 -16.55
CA GLU A 52 13.62 -26.32 -15.55
C GLU A 52 13.38 -25.74 -14.15
N TYR A 53 14.25 -24.82 -13.73
CA TYR A 53 14.27 -24.30 -12.36
C TYR A 53 13.75 -22.87 -12.24
N GLY A 54 13.81 -22.08 -13.31
CA GLY A 54 13.62 -20.62 -13.25
C GLY A 54 14.79 -19.90 -12.56
N PHE A 55 15.85 -20.63 -12.22
CA PHE A 55 17.01 -20.19 -11.45
C PHE A 55 18.29 -20.72 -12.09
N VAL A 56 19.38 -19.98 -11.94
CA VAL A 56 20.74 -20.39 -12.32
C VAL A 56 21.75 -19.79 -11.35
N TYR A 57 22.85 -20.49 -11.07
CA TYR A 57 24.02 -19.87 -10.48
C TYR A 57 24.92 -19.32 -11.59
N LEU A 58 25.35 -18.08 -11.47
CA LEU A 58 26.32 -17.49 -12.39
C LEU A 58 27.66 -17.31 -11.69
N SER A 59 28.68 -18.01 -12.17
CA SER A 59 30.07 -17.89 -11.69
C SER A 59 30.89 -17.00 -12.62
N ASN A 60 32.04 -16.50 -12.12
CA ASN A 60 32.96 -15.63 -12.86
C ASN A 60 32.28 -14.43 -13.55
N HIS A 61 31.26 -13.86 -12.91
CA HIS A 61 30.36 -12.82 -13.41
C HIS A 61 30.98 -11.42 -13.59
N GLY A 62 32.31 -11.33 -13.68
CA GLY A 62 33.03 -10.08 -13.98
C GLY A 62 33.18 -9.09 -12.82
N ILE A 63 32.26 -9.07 -11.85
CA ILE A 63 32.41 -8.24 -10.64
C ILE A 63 33.47 -8.86 -9.70
N PRO A 64 34.55 -8.13 -9.34
CA PRO A 64 35.60 -8.65 -8.47
C PRO A 64 35.06 -9.08 -7.10
N LYS A 65 35.62 -10.15 -6.54
CA LYS A 65 35.21 -10.70 -5.24
C LYS A 65 35.29 -9.67 -4.13
N GLU A 66 36.36 -8.88 -4.11
CA GLU A 66 36.62 -7.83 -3.13
C GLU A 66 35.53 -6.76 -3.18
N ARG A 67 34.97 -6.50 -4.37
CA ARG A 67 33.90 -5.52 -4.58
C ARG A 67 32.56 -6.02 -4.04
N VAL A 68 32.25 -7.31 -4.23
CA VAL A 68 31.10 -7.97 -3.61
C VAL A 68 31.22 -7.97 -2.08
N GLU A 69 32.41 -8.32 -1.56
CA GLU A 69 32.69 -8.28 -0.11
C GLU A 69 32.53 -6.87 0.46
N GLN A 70 33.00 -5.84 -0.24
CA GLN A 70 32.81 -4.45 0.14
C GLN A 70 31.33 -4.04 0.15
N ALA A 71 30.52 -4.53 -0.79
CA ALA A 71 29.08 -4.25 -0.82
C ALA A 71 28.36 -4.86 0.40
N PHE A 72 28.69 -6.10 0.77
CA PHE A 72 28.18 -6.71 2.00
C PHE A 72 28.64 -5.96 3.26
N GLU A 73 29.87 -5.45 3.28
CA GLU A 73 30.37 -4.67 4.41
C GLU A 73 29.63 -3.34 4.58
N TRP A 74 29.36 -2.64 3.47
CA TRP A 74 28.50 -1.45 3.50
C TRP A 74 27.09 -1.76 3.97
N SER A 75 26.53 -2.90 3.53
CA SER A 75 25.21 -3.35 3.96
C SER A 75 25.17 -3.56 5.47
N ARG A 76 26.15 -4.27 6.04
CA ARG A 76 26.27 -4.44 7.51
C ARG A 76 26.34 -3.09 8.22
N ARG A 77 27.26 -2.22 7.81
CA ARG A 77 27.45 -0.90 8.42
C ARG A 77 26.18 -0.05 8.38
N PHE A 78 25.40 -0.14 7.30
CA PHE A 78 24.12 0.55 7.19
C PHE A 78 23.08 -0.02 8.16
N PHE A 79 22.89 -1.35 8.19
CA PHE A 79 21.86 -1.98 9.02
C PHE A 79 22.19 -1.97 10.52
N GLU A 80 23.47 -1.88 10.89
CA GLU A 80 23.94 -1.67 12.27
C GLU A 80 23.64 -0.27 12.83
N LEU A 81 23.27 0.70 11.99
CA LEU A 81 22.86 2.03 12.45
C LEU A 81 21.61 1.95 13.33
N ASP A 82 21.50 2.89 14.27
CA ASP A 82 20.31 3.05 15.11
C ASP A 82 19.06 3.25 14.22
N ALA A 83 17.96 2.60 14.59
CA ALA A 83 16.71 2.67 13.83
C ALA A 83 16.24 4.11 13.60
N ARG A 84 16.42 5.02 14.58
CA ARG A 84 16.05 6.44 14.45
C ARG A 84 16.86 7.18 13.39
N VAL A 85 18.09 6.73 13.16
CA VAL A 85 18.94 7.27 12.08
C VAL A 85 18.45 6.76 10.73
N LYS A 86 18.12 5.47 10.63
CA LYS A 86 17.56 4.88 9.40
C LYS A 86 16.17 5.47 9.06
N GLU A 87 15.36 5.84 10.06
CA GLU A 87 14.08 6.53 9.89
C GLU A 87 14.18 7.88 9.16
N LEU A 88 15.37 8.52 9.12
CA LEU A 88 15.58 9.76 8.34
C LEU A 88 15.35 9.58 6.85
N ILE A 89 15.45 8.35 6.36
CA ILE A 89 15.19 7.96 4.97
C ILE A 89 14.08 6.92 4.90
N ALA A 90 13.09 7.00 5.78
CA ALA A 90 11.99 6.05 5.82
C ALA A 90 11.32 5.89 4.45
N HIS A 91 11.10 4.63 4.09
CA HIS A 91 10.24 4.26 2.98
C HIS A 91 8.83 4.81 3.22
N PRO A 92 8.13 5.38 2.22
CA PRO A 92 6.80 5.92 2.44
C PRO A 92 5.84 4.81 2.87
N PRO A 93 4.78 5.14 3.64
CA PRO A 93 3.66 4.22 3.87
C PRO A 93 3.04 3.81 2.52
N SER A 94 2.67 2.54 2.40
CA SER A 94 2.19 1.88 1.17
C SER A 94 1.24 2.73 0.30
N GLY A 95 1.50 2.78 -1.02
CA GLY A 95 0.54 3.27 -2.03
C GLY A 95 1.11 4.18 -3.12
N GLU A 96 2.24 4.85 -2.86
CA GLU A 96 2.90 5.71 -3.87
C GLU A 96 4.00 4.93 -4.60
N ILE A 97 3.65 4.33 -5.73
CA ILE A 97 4.58 3.53 -6.56
C ILE A 97 5.74 4.37 -7.08
N ASP A 98 5.51 5.67 -7.27
CA ASP A 98 6.52 6.58 -7.80
C ASP A 98 7.61 6.92 -6.76
N ASP A 99 7.36 6.87 -5.44
CA ASP A 99 8.34 7.16 -4.36
C ASP A 99 8.77 5.92 -3.55
N ASN A 100 8.84 4.75 -4.18
CA ASN A 100 9.17 3.47 -3.52
C ASN A 100 10.69 3.32 -3.23
N ARG A 101 11.24 4.25 -2.43
CA ARG A 101 12.66 4.37 -2.05
C ARG A 101 12.83 4.58 -0.55
N GLY A 102 13.95 4.15 -0.01
CA GLY A 102 14.33 4.36 1.40
C GLY A 102 14.33 3.09 2.24
N TRP A 103 14.41 3.26 3.56
CA TRP A 103 14.50 2.16 4.52
C TRP A 103 13.14 1.76 5.09
N ALA A 104 12.86 0.46 5.09
CA ALA A 104 11.71 -0.15 5.73
C ALA A 104 12.14 -1.06 6.88
N LYS A 105 11.50 -0.86 8.05
CA LYS A 105 11.70 -1.70 9.24
C LYS A 105 11.10 -3.10 9.05
N THR A 106 11.47 -4.03 9.94
CA THR A 106 10.93 -5.39 9.97
C THR A 106 9.40 -5.41 9.92
N GLY A 107 8.85 -6.22 8.99
CA GLY A 107 7.42 -6.38 8.77
C GLY A 107 6.74 -5.29 7.93
N LEU A 108 7.47 -4.25 7.50
CA LEU A 108 6.96 -3.20 6.61
C LEU A 108 7.58 -3.22 5.19
N GLY A 109 8.49 -4.15 4.90
CA GLY A 109 9.06 -4.29 3.55
C GLY A 109 8.03 -4.82 2.55
N HIS A 110 8.08 -4.33 1.31
CA HIS A 110 7.19 -4.75 0.24
C HIS A 110 7.70 -6.07 -0.36
N THR A 111 6.94 -7.16 -0.18
CA THR A 111 7.16 -8.41 -0.93
C THR A 111 5.81 -8.84 -1.50
N VAL A 112 5.69 -8.89 -2.83
CA VAL A 112 4.45 -9.27 -3.52
C VAL A 112 4.26 -10.76 -3.43
N GLN A 113 3.27 -11.21 -2.68
CA GLN A 113 2.93 -12.63 -2.57
C GLN A 113 2.00 -13.02 -3.72
N MET A 114 1.86 -14.33 -3.98
CA MET A 114 0.97 -14.91 -5.01
C MET A 114 -0.53 -14.76 -4.69
N VAL A 115 -0.88 -13.63 -4.08
CA VAL A 115 -2.21 -13.23 -3.69
C VAL A 115 -2.45 -11.92 -4.44
N PHE A 116 -3.18 -12.04 -5.55
CA PHE A 116 -3.44 -10.93 -6.48
C PHE A 116 -4.73 -10.20 -6.13
N ASP A 117 -5.53 -10.78 -5.23
CA ASP A 117 -6.57 -10.10 -4.50
C ASP A 117 -5.92 -9.31 -3.36
N PRO A 118 -5.99 -7.98 -3.37
CA PRO A 118 -5.15 -7.25 -2.45
C PRO A 118 -5.69 -7.18 -1.00
N ASP A 119 -6.99 -7.41 -0.80
CA ASP A 119 -7.62 -7.57 0.53
C ASP A 119 -7.06 -8.84 1.21
N GLU A 120 -6.95 -9.94 0.45
CA GLU A 120 -6.29 -11.16 0.91
C GLU A 120 -4.77 -10.95 1.12
N ALA A 121 -4.12 -10.17 0.25
CA ALA A 121 -2.68 -9.88 0.37
C ALA A 121 -2.36 -9.09 1.64
N ASP A 122 -3.17 -8.09 1.98
CA ASP A 122 -3.01 -7.29 3.19
C ASP A 122 -3.34 -8.09 4.45
N ALA A 123 -4.45 -8.83 4.46
CA ALA A 123 -4.78 -9.73 5.55
C ALA A 123 -3.67 -10.77 5.78
N PHE A 124 -3.05 -11.25 4.71
CA PHE A 124 -1.92 -12.18 4.78
C PHE A 124 -0.65 -11.50 5.33
N ARG A 125 -0.30 -10.30 4.86
CA ARG A 125 0.86 -9.54 5.37
C ARG A 125 0.74 -9.23 6.85
N GLN A 126 -0.45 -8.83 7.30
CA GLN A 126 -0.71 -8.55 8.72
C GLN A 126 -0.62 -9.82 9.58
N SER A 127 -1.02 -10.98 9.04
CA SER A 127 -0.98 -12.26 9.76
C SER A 127 0.38 -12.97 9.70
N ASN A 128 1.23 -12.66 8.71
CA ASN A 128 2.54 -13.29 8.49
C ASN A 128 3.60 -12.25 8.03
N PRO A 129 4.04 -11.31 8.88
CA PRO A 129 5.02 -10.30 8.49
C PRO A 129 6.38 -10.93 8.14
N ASP A 130 7.05 -10.37 7.13
CA ASP A 130 8.43 -10.75 6.80
C ASP A 130 9.40 -10.35 7.93
N CYS A 131 10.34 -11.23 8.26
CA CYS A 131 11.37 -10.97 9.28
C CYS A 131 12.63 -10.39 8.63
N LYS A 132 12.49 -9.22 7.97
CA LYS A 132 13.61 -8.50 7.33
C LYS A 132 13.49 -6.98 7.43
N GLU A 133 14.61 -6.30 7.60
CA GLU A 133 14.75 -4.89 7.23
C GLU A 133 15.17 -4.78 5.78
N THR A 134 14.79 -3.66 5.14
CA THR A 134 15.01 -3.45 3.71
C THR A 134 15.48 -2.03 3.45
N LEU A 135 16.45 -1.84 2.55
CA LEU A 135 16.80 -0.56 1.95
C LEU A 135 16.55 -0.65 0.44
N GLU A 136 15.63 0.17 -0.06
CA GLU A 136 15.23 0.21 -1.46
C GLU A 136 15.84 1.41 -2.18
N LEU A 137 16.48 1.13 -3.31
CA LEU A 137 17.22 2.09 -4.13
C LEU A 137 16.81 1.92 -5.60
N GLY A 138 16.70 3.02 -6.31
CA GLY A 138 16.50 3.12 -7.75
C GLY A 138 17.72 3.63 -8.46
N ASN A 139 17.52 3.93 -9.74
CA ASN A 139 18.56 4.51 -10.56
C ASN A 139 19.00 5.88 -10.01
N PRO A 140 20.22 6.00 -9.48
CA PRO A 140 20.71 7.24 -8.91
C PRO A 140 20.99 8.31 -9.97
N PHE A 141 21.03 7.93 -11.25
CA PHE A 141 21.35 8.80 -12.37
C PHE A 141 20.13 9.18 -13.21
N SER A 142 18.95 8.66 -12.87
CA SER A 142 17.73 8.99 -13.60
C SER A 142 17.28 10.42 -13.31
N ALA A 143 16.85 11.11 -14.37
CA ALA A 143 16.19 12.42 -14.27
C ALA A 143 14.66 12.31 -14.27
N THR A 144 14.11 11.11 -14.52
CA THR A 144 12.69 10.86 -14.76
C THR A 144 12.00 10.14 -13.61
N VAL A 145 12.74 9.42 -12.75
CA VAL A 145 12.21 8.83 -11.52
C VAL A 145 12.62 9.61 -10.27
N PRO A 146 11.83 9.54 -9.18
CA PRO A 146 12.17 10.18 -7.92
C PRO A 146 13.55 9.76 -7.40
N PRO A 147 14.32 10.71 -6.84
CA PRO A 147 15.68 10.46 -6.40
C PRO A 147 15.70 9.54 -5.18
N ASN A 148 16.79 8.77 -5.06
CA ASN A 148 17.04 7.97 -3.86
C ASN A 148 17.10 8.83 -2.59
N LYS A 149 16.56 8.29 -1.50
CA LYS A 149 16.65 8.88 -0.16
C LYS A 149 17.97 8.48 0.48
N TRP A 150 18.87 9.46 0.64
CA TRP A 150 20.20 9.23 1.19
C TRP A 150 20.32 9.77 2.62
N LEU A 151 20.98 9.01 3.49
CA LEU A 151 21.40 9.51 4.78
C LEU A 151 22.34 10.72 4.59
N PRO A 152 22.37 11.67 5.54
CA PRO A 152 23.36 12.74 5.51
C PRO A 152 24.78 12.19 5.42
N GLU A 153 25.63 12.78 4.59
CA GLU A 153 26.99 12.27 4.31
C GLU A 153 27.85 12.14 5.58
N ASN A 154 27.59 12.96 6.60
CA ASN A 154 28.30 12.87 7.89
C ASN A 154 27.88 11.67 8.76
N VAL A 155 26.74 11.03 8.48
CA VAL A 155 26.24 9.86 9.22
C VAL A 155 26.91 8.58 8.76
N LEU A 156 27.01 8.39 7.44
CA LEU A 156 27.67 7.22 6.85
C LEU A 156 28.53 7.64 5.64
N PRO A 157 29.69 8.29 5.90
CA PRO A 157 30.51 8.89 4.85
C PRO A 157 31.00 7.86 3.83
N GLY A 158 30.85 8.18 2.54
CA GLY A 158 31.24 7.35 1.40
C GLY A 158 30.21 6.31 0.97
N PHE A 159 29.14 6.10 1.74
CA PHE A 159 28.11 5.09 1.42
C PHE A 159 27.39 5.39 0.12
N ARG A 160 26.94 6.64 -0.05
CA ARG A 160 26.23 7.06 -1.27
C ARG A 160 27.09 6.82 -2.51
N ALA A 161 28.32 7.33 -2.52
CA ALA A 161 29.24 7.16 -3.64
C ALA A 161 29.51 5.69 -3.97
N PHE A 162 29.64 4.84 -2.94
CA PHE A 162 29.79 3.40 -3.15
C PHE A 162 28.52 2.77 -3.73
N ALA A 163 27.33 3.08 -3.18
CA ALA A 163 26.06 2.53 -3.63
C ALA A 163 25.75 2.90 -5.09
N GLU A 164 26.07 4.13 -5.51
CA GLU A 164 25.98 4.58 -6.90
C GLU A 164 26.97 3.84 -7.82
N SER A 165 28.20 3.60 -7.34
CA SER A 165 29.20 2.82 -8.08
C SER A 165 28.83 1.33 -8.18
N TRP A 166 28.21 0.77 -7.13
CA TRP A 166 27.72 -0.61 -7.08
C TRP A 166 26.50 -0.83 -7.99
N TRP A 167 25.62 0.17 -8.06
CA TRP A 167 24.53 0.21 -9.05
C TRP A 167 25.06 0.01 -10.46
N THR A 168 26.10 0.78 -10.83
CA THR A 168 26.71 0.73 -12.17
C THR A 168 27.26 -0.66 -12.51
N ASP A 169 27.85 -1.37 -11.54
CA ASP A 169 28.32 -2.75 -11.75
C ASP A 169 27.17 -3.72 -12.02
N CYS A 170 26.10 -3.61 -11.21
CA CYS A 170 24.92 -4.46 -11.35
C CYS A 170 24.20 -4.20 -12.68
N GLU A 171 24.04 -2.93 -13.06
CA GLU A 171 23.45 -2.52 -14.34
C GLU A 171 24.25 -3.08 -15.53
N GLY A 172 25.57 -2.91 -15.53
CA GLY A 172 26.42 -3.44 -16.61
C GLY A 172 26.27 -4.95 -16.78
N LEU A 173 26.28 -5.68 -15.66
CA LEU A 173 26.06 -7.12 -15.63
C LEU A 173 24.64 -7.51 -16.09
N ALA A 174 23.61 -6.77 -15.69
CA ALA A 174 22.23 -6.99 -16.12
C ALA A 174 22.09 -6.82 -17.64
N HIS A 175 22.71 -5.80 -18.24
CA HIS A 175 22.68 -5.60 -19.70
C HIS A 175 23.38 -6.71 -20.47
N ASP A 176 24.44 -7.31 -19.94
CA ASP A 176 25.05 -8.50 -20.55
C ASP A 176 24.12 -9.70 -20.48
N LEU A 177 23.49 -9.93 -19.32
CA LEU A 177 22.49 -10.98 -19.16
C LEU A 177 21.33 -10.80 -20.14
N PHE A 178 20.78 -9.59 -20.28
CA PHE A 178 19.71 -9.29 -21.23
C PHE A 178 20.08 -9.66 -22.68
N ARG A 179 21.33 -9.44 -23.10
CA ARG A 179 21.82 -9.87 -24.43
C ARG A 179 21.92 -11.38 -24.55
N PHE A 180 22.36 -12.06 -23.49
CA PHE A 180 22.37 -13.53 -23.46
C PHE A 180 20.96 -14.11 -23.52
N LEU A 181 19.95 -13.44 -22.94
CA LEU A 181 18.54 -13.85 -23.07
C LEU A 181 18.07 -13.81 -24.53
N GLY A 182 18.39 -12.73 -25.25
CA GLY A 182 18.05 -12.63 -26.68
C GLY A 182 18.68 -13.76 -27.51
N GLU A 183 19.94 -14.09 -27.23
CA GLU A 183 20.62 -15.23 -27.85
C GLU A 183 19.98 -16.59 -27.46
N ALA A 184 19.60 -16.78 -26.20
CA ALA A 184 19.00 -18.02 -25.70
C ALA A 184 17.59 -18.28 -26.26
N LEU A 185 16.78 -17.23 -26.42
CA LEU A 185 15.46 -17.34 -27.08
C LEU A 185 15.58 -17.49 -28.60
N GLN A 186 16.74 -17.21 -29.18
CA GLN A 186 16.98 -17.21 -30.63
C GLN A 186 16.07 -16.21 -31.37
N ILE A 187 15.83 -15.06 -30.74
CA ILE A 187 15.10 -13.95 -31.37
C ILE A 187 16.01 -13.20 -32.34
N ASP A 188 15.43 -12.62 -33.38
CA ASP A 188 16.16 -11.88 -34.43
C ASP A 188 16.94 -10.69 -33.85
N ASP A 189 16.33 -10.01 -32.87
CA ASP A 189 16.88 -8.85 -32.19
C ASP A 189 17.50 -9.25 -30.84
N ARG A 190 18.79 -9.56 -30.87
CA ARG A 190 19.54 -9.95 -29.67
C ARG A 190 19.57 -8.89 -28.57
N ASP A 191 19.50 -7.62 -28.94
CA ASP A 191 19.55 -6.50 -27.99
C ASP A 191 18.17 -6.09 -27.49
N TYR A 192 17.10 -6.81 -27.88
CA TYR A 192 15.72 -6.51 -27.48
C TYR A 192 15.58 -6.25 -25.97
N PHE A 193 16.00 -7.21 -25.14
CA PHE A 193 15.89 -7.06 -23.69
C PHE A 193 16.75 -5.91 -23.18
N SER A 194 17.94 -5.72 -23.71
CA SER A 194 18.82 -4.61 -23.31
C SER A 194 18.19 -3.25 -23.61
N ARG A 195 17.51 -3.13 -24.76
CA ARG A 195 16.82 -1.91 -25.18
C ARG A 195 15.58 -1.61 -24.35
N ILE A 196 14.73 -2.61 -24.08
CA ILE A 196 13.54 -2.37 -23.25
C ILE A 196 13.89 -2.09 -21.79
N HIS A 197 15.15 -2.12 -21.37
CA HIS A 197 15.61 -1.71 -20.04
C HIS A 197 16.50 -0.46 -20.11
N SER A 198 16.58 0.25 -21.24
CA SER A 198 17.55 1.32 -21.47
C SER A 198 17.28 2.60 -20.68
N GLU A 199 16.04 2.84 -20.25
CA GLU A 199 15.72 3.96 -19.34
C GLU A 199 16.20 3.66 -17.91
N ASN A 200 16.54 2.39 -17.64
CA ASN A 200 17.06 1.88 -16.38
C ASN A 200 16.16 2.27 -15.20
N ASP A 201 14.87 1.97 -15.31
CA ASP A 201 13.91 2.02 -14.21
C ASP A 201 13.95 0.74 -13.35
N CYS A 202 15.11 0.07 -13.34
CA CYS A 202 15.40 -1.07 -12.48
C CYS A 202 15.36 -0.67 -11.00
N HIS A 203 15.41 -1.67 -10.13
CA HIS A 203 15.37 -1.48 -8.68
C HIS A 203 16.48 -2.28 -8.01
N MET A 204 16.98 -1.81 -6.88
CA MET A 204 17.94 -2.51 -6.05
C MET A 204 17.46 -2.53 -4.62
N THR A 205 17.58 -3.69 -3.98
CA THR A 205 17.13 -3.91 -2.61
C THR A 205 18.22 -4.58 -1.80
N TRP A 206 18.60 -3.95 -0.70
CA TRP A 206 19.52 -4.51 0.27
C TRP A 206 18.67 -5.04 1.43
N ASN A 207 18.80 -6.33 1.73
CA ASN A 207 17.99 -7.00 2.73
C ASN A 207 18.86 -7.42 3.91
N PHE A 208 18.36 -7.19 5.12
CA PHE A 208 18.93 -7.66 6.37
C PHE A 208 17.90 -8.50 7.14
N TYR A 209 18.27 -9.72 7.47
CA TYR A 209 17.45 -10.65 8.23
C TYR A 209 18.05 -10.79 9.63
N PRO A 210 17.50 -10.09 10.64
CA PRO A 210 18.09 -10.05 11.97
C PRO A 210 18.04 -11.40 12.68
N SER A 211 19.01 -11.60 13.57
CA SER A 211 19.05 -12.65 14.59
C SER A 211 17.93 -12.47 15.62
N THR A 212 16.70 -12.85 15.25
CA THR A 212 15.54 -12.71 16.13
C THR A 212 15.21 -14.02 16.83
N PRO A 213 14.92 -14.03 18.15
CA PRO A 213 14.32 -15.18 18.80
C PRO A 213 12.90 -15.40 18.25
N LEU A 214 12.65 -16.56 17.65
CA LEU A 214 11.31 -16.95 17.17
C LEU A 214 10.38 -17.13 18.37
N GLN A 215 9.66 -16.07 18.76
CA GLN A 215 8.59 -16.16 19.76
C GLN A 215 7.33 -16.69 19.08
N LYS A 216 7.23 -18.02 18.95
CA LYS A 216 5.96 -18.76 18.88
C LYS A 216 6.23 -20.26 19.01
N PRO A 217 5.63 -20.98 19.99
CA PRO A 217 5.68 -22.44 20.02
C PRO A 217 5.00 -22.99 18.76
N GLY A 218 5.68 -23.87 18.01
CA GLY A 218 5.17 -24.54 16.79
C GLY A 218 5.78 -24.11 15.45
N LEU A 219 6.79 -23.23 15.42
CA LEU A 219 7.50 -22.86 14.19
C LEU A 219 8.75 -23.73 13.98
N GLU A 220 8.56 -24.94 13.46
CA GLU A 220 9.68 -25.81 13.06
C GLU A 220 10.44 -25.30 11.81
N ASN A 221 9.96 -24.21 11.18
CA ASN A 221 10.63 -23.49 10.09
C ASN A 221 10.55 -21.96 10.34
N ALA A 222 11.66 -21.38 10.79
CA ALA A 222 11.86 -19.94 10.98
C ALA A 222 11.72 -19.16 9.66
N LYS A 223 10.51 -18.81 9.23
CA LYS A 223 10.29 -18.05 7.99
C LYS A 223 10.90 -16.65 8.10
N ARG A 224 11.74 -16.28 7.12
CA ARG A 224 12.43 -14.98 7.00
C ARG A 224 11.81 -14.09 5.94
N LEU A 225 11.52 -14.69 4.78
CA LEU A 225 10.81 -14.08 3.66
C LEU A 225 9.73 -15.06 3.22
N ASN A 226 8.50 -14.59 3.08
CA ASN A 226 7.40 -15.42 2.61
C ASN A 226 7.59 -15.88 1.16
N ALA A 227 6.81 -16.89 0.76
CA ALA A 227 6.86 -17.41 -0.60
C ALA A 227 6.29 -16.40 -1.60
N HIS A 228 7.03 -16.13 -2.68
CA HIS A 228 6.67 -15.18 -3.73
C HIS A 228 7.35 -15.51 -5.06
N THR A 229 6.92 -14.83 -6.13
CA THR A 229 7.64 -14.69 -7.40
C THR A 229 8.07 -13.24 -7.58
N ASP A 230 9.14 -13.03 -8.33
CA ASP A 230 9.59 -11.68 -8.67
C ASP A 230 8.77 -11.15 -9.85
N PHE A 231 8.39 -9.86 -9.81
CA PHE A 231 7.51 -9.28 -10.82
C PHE A 231 8.23 -8.89 -12.11
N GLY A 232 9.52 -8.50 -12.03
CA GLY A 232 10.30 -7.96 -13.15
C GLY A 232 10.69 -8.99 -14.21
N THR A 233 11.73 -8.70 -14.99
CA THR A 233 12.25 -9.64 -16.00
C THR A 233 13.24 -10.63 -15.40
N LEU A 234 14.30 -10.14 -14.76
CA LEU A 234 15.29 -10.96 -14.08
C LEU A 234 15.68 -10.35 -12.74
N THR A 235 16.07 -11.21 -11.81
CA THR A 235 16.58 -10.80 -10.51
C THR A 235 17.99 -11.34 -10.33
N ILE A 236 18.94 -10.47 -9.98
CA ILE A 236 20.31 -10.82 -9.61
C ILE A 236 20.41 -10.78 -8.10
N VAL A 237 20.79 -11.90 -7.48
CA VAL A 237 20.89 -12.04 -6.02
C VAL A 237 22.31 -12.41 -5.62
N PHE A 238 22.95 -11.51 -4.89
CA PHE A 238 24.13 -11.80 -4.08
C PHE A 238 23.66 -12.20 -2.69
N GLN A 239 24.00 -13.41 -2.25
CA GLN A 239 23.69 -13.91 -0.90
C GLN A 239 24.98 -14.21 -0.14
N ASP A 240 24.94 -14.01 1.18
CA ASP A 240 26.03 -14.41 2.06
C ASP A 240 26.11 -15.95 2.23
N ALA A 241 27.03 -16.40 3.08
CA ALA A 241 27.27 -17.82 3.33
C ALA A 241 26.21 -18.49 4.22
N VAL A 242 25.23 -17.75 4.75
CA VAL A 242 24.23 -18.30 5.69
C VAL A 242 23.25 -19.20 4.95
N GLY A 243 22.82 -18.81 3.75
CA GLY A 243 21.84 -19.53 2.95
C GLY A 243 20.40 -19.33 3.45
N GLY A 244 19.52 -20.30 3.15
CA GLY A 244 18.10 -20.26 3.51
C GLY A 244 17.17 -19.86 2.38
N LEU A 245 17.69 -19.47 1.21
CA LEU A 245 16.89 -19.37 -0.01
C LEU A 245 16.39 -20.76 -0.41
N GLU A 246 15.10 -20.87 -0.70
CA GLU A 246 14.47 -22.11 -1.16
C GLU A 246 13.58 -21.83 -2.37
N VAL A 247 13.57 -22.75 -3.34
CA VAL A 247 12.71 -22.71 -4.53
C VAL A 247 11.71 -23.86 -4.50
N HIS A 248 10.49 -23.61 -4.97
CA HIS A 248 9.46 -24.63 -5.09
C HIS A 248 9.61 -25.41 -6.40
N ASP A 249 9.83 -26.73 -6.30
CA ASP A 249 10.01 -27.61 -7.46
C ASP A 249 8.69 -28.08 -8.11
N GLY A 250 7.54 -27.77 -7.48
CA GLY A 250 6.21 -28.27 -7.87
C GLY A 250 5.59 -29.17 -6.80
N HIS A 251 6.39 -29.67 -5.87
CA HIS A 251 5.95 -30.52 -4.76
C HIS A 251 6.39 -29.97 -3.40
N ILE A 252 7.66 -29.57 -3.29
CA ILE A 252 8.26 -29.09 -2.04
C ILE A 252 9.19 -27.91 -2.28
N PHE A 253 9.46 -27.14 -1.22
CA PHE A 253 10.54 -26.16 -1.22
C PHE A 253 11.89 -26.85 -1.03
N ARG A 254 12.83 -26.59 -1.93
CA ARG A 254 14.19 -27.14 -1.91
C ARG A 254 15.23 -26.04 -1.69
N PRO A 255 16.27 -26.29 -0.87
CA PRO A 255 17.35 -25.33 -0.65
C PRO A 255 18.12 -24.95 -1.93
N ILE A 256 18.45 -23.67 -2.05
CA ILE A 256 19.43 -23.08 -2.99
C ILE A 256 20.64 -22.63 -2.16
N PRO A 257 21.61 -23.53 -1.87
CA PRO A 257 22.73 -23.24 -0.97
C PRO A 257 23.72 -22.24 -1.58
N PRO A 258 24.31 -21.32 -0.80
CA PRO A 258 25.32 -20.40 -1.33
C PRO A 258 26.48 -21.12 -2.00
N VAL A 259 26.83 -20.70 -3.22
CA VAL A 259 27.99 -21.19 -3.96
C VAL A 259 29.06 -20.10 -3.96
N SER A 260 30.24 -20.41 -3.43
CA SER A 260 31.34 -19.44 -3.32
C SER A 260 31.71 -18.86 -4.68
N GLY A 261 31.72 -17.53 -4.79
CA GLY A 261 32.08 -16.82 -6.02
C GLY A 261 31.01 -16.88 -7.12
N ALA A 262 29.80 -17.33 -6.81
CA ALA A 262 28.66 -17.29 -7.72
C ALA A 262 27.53 -16.45 -7.13
N MET A 263 26.77 -15.81 -8.01
CA MET A 263 25.50 -15.17 -7.69
C MET A 263 24.34 -16.04 -8.20
N VAL A 264 23.15 -15.79 -7.67
CA VAL A 264 21.93 -16.44 -8.17
C VAL A 264 21.23 -15.48 -9.14
N VAL A 265 20.74 -15.99 -10.26
CA VAL A 265 19.88 -15.26 -11.18
C VAL A 265 18.58 -16.02 -11.36
N ASN A 266 17.44 -15.33 -11.26
CA ASN A 266 16.13 -15.94 -11.52
C ASN A 266 15.28 -15.12 -12.47
N VAL A 267 14.35 -15.82 -13.11
CA VAL A 267 13.34 -15.29 -14.01
C VAL A 267 12.22 -14.70 -13.17
N GLY A 268 11.75 -13.51 -13.55
CA GLY A 268 10.53 -12.91 -13.01
C GLY A 268 9.33 -13.06 -13.96
N ASP A 269 8.17 -12.66 -13.47
CA ASP A 269 6.89 -12.90 -14.13
C ASP A 269 6.76 -12.19 -15.48
N MET A 270 7.32 -10.97 -15.62
CA MET A 270 7.33 -10.29 -16.92
C MET A 270 8.15 -11.08 -17.94
N LEU A 271 9.27 -11.70 -17.56
CA LEU A 271 10.07 -12.50 -18.50
C LEU A 271 9.44 -13.85 -18.82
N GLU A 272 8.75 -14.48 -17.86
CA GLU A 272 7.90 -15.65 -18.14
C GLU A 272 6.84 -15.30 -19.20
N GLN A 273 6.19 -14.14 -19.08
CA GLN A 273 5.22 -13.64 -20.06
C GLN A 273 5.86 -13.31 -21.42
N LEU A 274 6.95 -12.52 -21.43
CA LEU A 274 7.67 -12.14 -22.65
C LEU A 274 8.18 -13.38 -23.43
N SER A 275 8.59 -14.43 -22.72
CA SER A 275 9.05 -15.69 -23.29
C SER A 275 7.93 -16.71 -23.58
N ASN A 276 6.67 -16.31 -23.42
CA ASN A 276 5.48 -17.15 -23.62
C ASN A 276 5.54 -18.46 -22.83
N GLY A 277 5.99 -18.39 -21.57
CA GLY A 277 6.09 -19.54 -20.68
C GLY A 277 7.21 -20.51 -21.02
N ARG A 278 8.17 -20.11 -21.87
CA ARG A 278 9.39 -20.91 -22.08
C ARG A 278 10.20 -20.98 -20.79
N TRP A 279 10.39 -19.85 -20.12
CA TRP A 279 11.13 -19.76 -18.87
C TRP A 279 10.19 -19.59 -17.69
N LYS A 280 10.52 -20.27 -16.59
CA LYS A 280 9.68 -20.36 -15.39
C LYS A 280 9.98 -19.20 -14.45
N SER A 281 8.96 -18.43 -14.06
CA SER A 281 9.05 -17.61 -12.85
C SER A 281 8.76 -18.48 -11.63
N ALA A 282 9.80 -18.80 -10.87
CA ALA A 282 9.72 -19.83 -9.84
C ALA A 282 9.39 -19.26 -8.45
N LEU A 283 8.35 -19.83 -7.83
CA LEU A 283 7.98 -19.54 -6.45
C LEU A 283 9.13 -19.87 -5.51
N HIS A 284 9.55 -18.91 -4.69
CA HIS A 284 10.70 -19.05 -3.79
C HIS A 284 10.48 -18.30 -2.48
N ARG A 285 11.24 -18.66 -1.44
CA ARG A 285 11.13 -18.08 -0.09
C ARG A 285 12.50 -18.04 0.61
N VAL A 286 12.57 -17.39 1.77
CA VAL A 286 13.75 -17.48 2.66
C VAL A 286 13.34 -17.99 4.03
N VAL A 287 14.04 -19.00 4.52
CA VAL A 287 13.91 -19.54 5.88
C VAL A 287 15.24 -19.41 6.62
N ALA A 288 15.24 -19.51 7.95
CA ALA A 288 16.49 -19.64 8.69
C ALA A 288 16.96 -21.10 8.64
N PRO A 289 18.16 -21.38 8.09
CA PRO A 289 18.64 -22.76 7.95
C PRO A 289 18.79 -23.47 9.30
N LYS A 290 18.32 -24.72 9.39
CA LYS A 290 18.37 -25.54 10.62
C LYS A 290 19.78 -25.66 11.19
N GLN A 291 20.82 -25.76 10.35
CA GLN A 291 22.22 -25.86 10.78
C GLN A 291 22.76 -24.61 11.51
N HIS A 292 22.08 -23.46 11.35
CA HIS A 292 22.42 -22.20 12.01
C HIS A 292 21.42 -21.84 13.11
N GLN A 293 20.53 -22.77 13.48
CA GLN A 293 19.60 -22.67 14.59
C GLN A 293 20.25 -23.23 15.86
N THR A 294 20.31 -22.43 16.93
CA THR A 294 20.78 -22.87 18.25
C THR A 294 19.67 -22.69 19.29
N PRO A 295 19.58 -23.56 20.32
CA PRO A 295 18.61 -23.36 21.40
C PRO A 295 18.82 -22.01 22.09
N GLY A 296 17.75 -21.23 22.22
CA GLY A 296 17.72 -19.98 22.97
C GLY A 296 17.30 -20.18 24.43
N SER A 297 17.05 -19.08 25.15
CA SER A 297 16.58 -19.10 26.54
C SER A 297 15.12 -19.58 26.63
N GLU A 298 14.79 -20.31 27.70
CA GLU A 298 13.41 -20.63 28.04
C GLU A 298 12.68 -19.36 28.50
N GLY A 299 11.56 -19.05 27.85
CA GLY A 299 10.69 -17.97 28.27
C GLY A 299 9.99 -18.28 29.60
N PRO A 300 9.42 -17.27 30.28
CA PRO A 300 8.75 -17.43 31.57
C PRO A 300 7.52 -18.37 31.56
N ARG A 301 7.08 -18.82 30.37
CA ARG A 301 6.01 -19.82 30.16
C ARG A 301 6.49 -21.18 29.63
N GLY A 302 7.80 -21.44 29.64
CA GLY A 302 8.39 -22.69 29.14
C GLY A 302 8.54 -22.76 27.60
N GLU A 303 8.38 -21.63 26.91
CA GLU A 303 8.59 -21.53 25.47
C GLU A 303 10.09 -21.63 25.15
N LYS A 304 10.48 -22.62 24.32
CA LYS A 304 11.86 -22.76 23.84
C LYS A 304 12.08 -21.81 22.66
N SER A 305 12.96 -20.83 22.81
CA SER A 305 13.35 -19.97 21.69
C SER A 305 14.45 -20.63 20.84
N VAL A 306 14.58 -20.20 19.58
CA VAL A 306 15.68 -20.59 18.69
C VAL A 306 16.42 -19.32 18.29
N LYS A 307 17.75 -19.32 18.43
CA LYS A 307 18.64 -18.28 17.94
C LYS A 307 19.12 -18.63 16.54
N VAL A 308 19.04 -17.68 15.63
CA VAL A 308 19.54 -17.78 14.25
C VAL A 308 20.53 -16.66 14.00
N ILE A 309 21.54 -16.89 13.15
CA ILE A 309 22.55 -15.87 12.83
C ILE A 309 22.03 -14.87 11.79
N ASP A 310 22.48 -13.62 11.85
CA ASP A 310 22.15 -12.58 10.87
C ASP A 310 22.42 -13.05 9.43
N ARG A 311 21.55 -12.67 8.49
CA ARG A 311 21.75 -12.92 7.06
C ARG A 311 21.59 -11.63 6.27
N TYR A 312 22.38 -11.48 5.22
CA TYR A 312 22.35 -10.36 4.29
C TYR A 312 22.15 -10.85 2.85
N SER A 313 21.43 -10.09 2.04
CA SER A 313 21.41 -10.28 0.59
C SER A 313 21.25 -8.96 -0.16
N LEU A 314 21.93 -8.83 -1.29
CA LEU A 314 21.89 -7.67 -2.18
C LEU A 314 21.21 -8.11 -3.47
N VAL A 315 20.15 -7.42 -3.85
CA VAL A 315 19.26 -7.83 -4.95
C VAL A 315 19.14 -6.72 -5.95
N TYR A 316 19.28 -7.03 -7.24
CA TYR A 316 19.04 -6.11 -8.35
C TYR A 316 17.94 -6.69 -9.24
N PHE A 317 16.88 -5.92 -9.47
CA PHE A 317 15.70 -6.29 -10.25
C PHE A 317 15.74 -5.58 -11.59
N GLY A 318 15.77 -6.36 -12.67
CA GLY A 318 15.56 -5.89 -14.03
C GLY A 318 14.09 -5.58 -14.26
N VAL A 319 13.79 -4.34 -14.61
CA VAL A 319 12.43 -3.87 -14.91
C VAL A 319 12.44 -3.16 -16.27
N PRO A 320 11.55 -3.52 -17.21
CA PRO A 320 11.47 -2.83 -18.49
C PRO A 320 11.07 -1.36 -18.33
N ASN A 321 11.32 -0.56 -19.35
CA ASN A 321 10.90 0.83 -19.44
C ASN A 321 9.39 0.92 -19.17
N PRO A 322 8.91 1.95 -18.45
CA PRO A 322 7.56 1.96 -17.88
C PRO A 322 6.44 1.77 -18.89
N ASP A 323 6.61 2.29 -20.10
CA ASP A 323 5.61 2.27 -21.17
C ASP A 323 5.75 1.02 -22.07
N GLU A 324 6.73 0.14 -21.81
CA GLU A 324 6.92 -1.10 -22.56
C GLU A 324 5.77 -2.08 -22.29
N VAL A 325 5.09 -2.53 -23.34
CA VAL A 325 4.02 -3.52 -23.23
C VAL A 325 4.62 -4.91 -23.02
N ILE A 326 4.22 -5.59 -21.95
CA ILE A 326 4.75 -6.92 -21.58
C ILE A 326 4.02 -8.03 -22.37
N GLY A 327 4.12 -7.95 -23.70
CA GLY A 327 3.57 -8.92 -24.64
C GLY A 327 4.55 -10.04 -25.02
N ILE A 328 4.07 -11.07 -25.72
CA ILE A 328 4.95 -12.13 -26.22
C ILE A 328 5.97 -11.55 -27.20
N VAL A 329 7.26 -11.79 -26.97
CA VAL A 329 8.34 -11.32 -27.85
C VAL A 329 8.28 -12.07 -29.17
N ARG A 330 8.54 -11.36 -30.27
CA ARG A 330 8.63 -11.95 -31.60
C ARG A 330 9.71 -13.04 -31.64
N GLY A 331 9.37 -14.22 -32.13
CA GLY A 331 10.20 -15.44 -32.06
C GLY A 331 9.85 -16.37 -30.90
N CYS A 332 8.95 -15.97 -29.99
CA CYS A 332 8.43 -16.79 -28.89
C CYS A 332 6.93 -17.11 -29.06
N GLU A 333 6.40 -17.08 -30.29
CA GLU A 333 4.98 -17.32 -30.55
C GLU A 333 4.53 -18.74 -30.19
N VAL A 334 5.46 -19.70 -30.19
CA VAL A 334 5.21 -21.07 -29.74
C VAL A 334 5.21 -21.10 -28.20
N PRO A 335 4.08 -21.48 -27.56
CA PRO A 335 4.03 -21.56 -26.10
C PRO A 335 5.06 -22.53 -25.54
N GLY A 336 5.69 -22.13 -24.44
CA GLY A 336 6.60 -22.95 -23.67
C GLY A 336 5.90 -23.98 -22.79
N THR A 337 6.67 -24.57 -21.88
CA THR A 337 6.17 -25.59 -20.95
C THR A 337 5.30 -24.98 -19.83
N TRP A 338 5.65 -23.78 -19.40
CA TRP A 338 5.00 -23.11 -18.28
C TRP A 338 3.85 -22.27 -18.80
N LYS A 339 2.79 -22.17 -18.02
CA LYS A 339 1.75 -21.18 -18.27
C LYS A 339 2.12 -19.94 -17.47
N PRO A 340 2.28 -18.77 -18.12
CA PRO A 340 2.47 -17.54 -17.37
C PRO A 340 1.42 -17.43 -16.28
N ILE A 341 1.88 -17.17 -15.06
CA ILE A 341 0.99 -17.00 -13.89
C ILE A 341 -0.08 -15.92 -14.16
N MET A 342 0.23 -15.01 -15.07
CA MET A 342 -0.51 -13.81 -15.42
C MET A 342 -1.02 -13.87 -16.87
N ASP A 343 -2.02 -14.73 -17.14
CA ASP A 343 -2.57 -14.90 -18.49
C ASP A 343 -3.61 -13.82 -18.87
N GLY A 344 -4.01 -13.79 -20.15
CA GLY A 344 -5.08 -12.91 -20.65
C GLY A 344 -4.69 -11.43 -20.72
N GLU A 345 -5.36 -10.59 -19.92
CA GLU A 345 -5.26 -9.12 -19.97
C GLU A 345 -3.89 -8.59 -19.52
N TRP A 346 -3.14 -9.35 -18.73
CA TRP A 346 -1.80 -8.96 -18.25
C TRP A 346 -0.79 -8.76 -19.38
N GLY A 347 -0.85 -9.57 -20.43
CA GLY A 347 0.03 -9.44 -21.60
C GLY A 347 -0.22 -8.19 -22.46
N LYS A 348 -1.22 -7.37 -22.10
CA LYS A 348 -1.52 -6.08 -22.74
C LYS A 348 -1.09 -4.88 -21.90
N LEU A 349 -0.68 -5.11 -20.65
CA LEU A 349 -0.27 -4.05 -19.74
C LEU A 349 1.13 -3.58 -20.08
N SER A 350 1.34 -2.28 -19.92
CA SER A 350 2.68 -1.69 -19.81
C SER A 350 3.39 -2.17 -18.53
N ALA A 351 4.72 -2.07 -18.48
CA ALA A 351 5.50 -2.40 -17.29
C ALA A 351 5.01 -1.63 -16.06
N ARG A 352 4.66 -0.34 -16.23
CA ARG A 352 4.09 0.51 -15.17
C ARG A 352 2.75 -0.03 -14.68
N GLU A 353 1.81 -0.31 -15.57
CA GLU A 353 0.49 -0.84 -15.21
C GLU A 353 0.60 -2.22 -14.55
N TRP A 354 1.54 -3.06 -15.00
CA TRP A 354 1.81 -4.36 -14.39
C TRP A 354 2.31 -4.20 -12.96
N ILE A 355 3.30 -3.32 -12.74
CA ILE A 355 3.84 -3.04 -11.41
C ILE A 355 2.76 -2.43 -10.51
N GLN A 356 1.95 -1.50 -11.03
CA GLN A 356 0.81 -0.95 -10.32
C GLN A 356 -0.16 -2.03 -9.86
N LYS A 357 -0.50 -2.95 -10.76
CA LYS A 357 -1.40 -4.06 -10.47
C LYS A 357 -0.78 -5.11 -9.52
N ARG A 358 0.56 -5.24 -9.49
CA ARG A 358 1.28 -6.20 -8.64
C ARG A 358 1.64 -5.68 -7.26
N LEU A 359 2.04 -4.42 -7.17
CA LEU A 359 2.40 -3.74 -5.91
C LEU A 359 1.19 -3.14 -5.20
N ALA A 360 0.04 -3.05 -5.88
CA ALA A 360 -1.24 -2.79 -5.25
C ALA A 360 -1.50 -3.78 -4.08
N VAL A 361 -1.24 -3.33 -2.85
CA VAL A 361 -2.29 -3.26 -1.82
C VAL A 361 -3.51 -2.65 -2.49
N ASP A 362 -4.73 -3.14 -2.24
CA ASP A 362 -5.88 -2.70 -3.02
C ASP A 362 -5.99 -1.19 -2.87
N PRO A 363 -5.80 -0.41 -3.94
CA PRO A 363 -6.38 0.89 -3.93
C PRO A 363 -7.90 0.72 -3.91
N GLU A 364 -8.52 -0.37 -4.42
CA GLU A 364 -9.98 -0.50 -4.51
C GLU A 364 -10.69 -0.51 -3.15
N SER A 365 -10.13 -1.15 -2.11
CA SER A 365 -10.75 -1.17 -0.78
C SER A 365 -10.86 0.23 -0.16
N LEU A 366 -9.94 1.14 -0.51
CA LEU A 366 -9.96 2.59 -0.16
C LEU A 366 -10.44 3.49 -1.31
N SER A 367 -10.57 2.97 -2.52
CA SER A 367 -10.90 3.70 -3.74
C SER A 367 -12.36 4.08 -3.70
N LEU A 368 -12.60 5.27 -4.22
CA LEU A 368 -13.93 5.80 -4.41
C LEU A 368 -14.17 6.10 -5.89
N ALA A 369 -13.37 5.53 -6.79
CA ALA A 369 -13.51 5.65 -8.24
C ALA A 369 -14.95 5.35 -8.67
N GLY A 370 -15.56 6.29 -9.39
CA GLY A 370 -16.93 6.16 -9.89
C GLY A 370 -18.03 6.36 -8.84
N LYS A 371 -17.69 6.53 -7.55
CA LYS A 371 -18.67 6.83 -6.49
C LYS A 371 -19.04 8.33 -6.55
N ASN A 372 -20.32 8.63 -6.35
CA ASN A 372 -20.84 10.00 -6.28
C ASN A 372 -21.10 10.40 -4.83
N ALA A 373 -20.50 11.49 -4.37
CA ALA A 373 -20.55 11.95 -3.00
C ALA A 373 -21.21 13.32 -2.87
N ILE A 374 -22.02 13.48 -1.82
CA ILE A 374 -22.53 14.76 -1.35
C ILE A 374 -21.84 15.09 -0.04
N VAL A 375 -21.18 16.24 0.05
CA VAL A 375 -20.61 16.74 1.30
C VAL A 375 -21.22 18.10 1.61
N THR A 376 -21.97 18.18 2.69
CA THR A 376 -22.63 19.43 3.11
C THR A 376 -21.62 20.39 3.76
N GLY A 377 -21.73 21.70 3.47
CA GLY A 377 -20.83 22.71 4.05
C GLY A 377 -19.37 22.54 3.63
N SER A 378 -19.13 22.25 2.35
CA SER A 378 -17.82 21.80 1.83
C SER A 378 -17.01 22.84 1.07
N SER A 379 -17.42 24.12 1.10
CA SER A 379 -16.65 25.20 0.47
C SER A 379 -15.39 25.61 1.23
N ARG A 380 -15.24 25.22 2.52
CA ARG A 380 -14.12 25.60 3.40
C ARG A 380 -13.93 24.62 4.57
N GLY A 381 -12.87 24.81 5.36
CA GLY A 381 -12.58 24.00 6.56
C GLY A 381 -12.58 22.48 6.34
N ILE A 382 -13.16 21.73 7.28
CA ILE A 382 -13.24 20.26 7.26
C ILE A 382 -13.92 19.76 5.98
N GLY A 383 -15.07 20.34 5.62
CA GLY A 383 -15.82 19.90 4.45
C GLY A 383 -15.05 20.07 3.13
N LYS A 384 -14.22 21.11 3.01
CA LYS A 384 -13.30 21.30 1.88
C LYS A 384 -12.27 20.16 1.82
N GLN A 385 -11.63 19.84 2.94
CA GLN A 385 -10.63 18.78 2.96
C GLN A 385 -11.26 17.41 2.68
N VAL A 386 -12.47 17.16 3.18
CA VAL A 386 -13.23 15.94 2.88
C VAL A 386 -13.47 15.81 1.37
N VAL A 387 -13.97 16.84 0.67
CA VAL A 387 -14.18 16.71 -0.79
C VAL A 387 -12.89 16.55 -1.57
N LEU A 388 -11.79 17.16 -1.13
CA LEU A 388 -10.47 16.97 -1.74
C LEU A 388 -9.98 15.53 -1.58
N GLU A 389 -10.16 14.95 -0.39
CA GLU A 389 -9.74 13.58 -0.09
C GLU A 389 -10.63 12.53 -0.76
N LEU A 390 -11.95 12.74 -0.81
CA LEU A 390 -12.83 11.84 -1.56
C LEU A 390 -12.50 11.89 -3.06
N ALA A 391 -12.21 13.08 -3.59
CA ALA A 391 -11.82 13.27 -4.99
C ALA A 391 -10.43 12.70 -5.31
N SER A 392 -9.44 12.82 -4.41
CA SER A 392 -8.11 12.22 -4.60
C SER A 392 -8.19 10.70 -4.73
N ARG A 393 -9.20 10.08 -4.10
CA ARG A 393 -9.50 8.65 -4.20
C ARG A 393 -10.46 8.30 -5.35
N GLY A 394 -10.80 9.24 -6.24
CA GLY A 394 -11.58 8.98 -7.45
C GLY A 394 -13.09 9.27 -7.36
N ALA A 395 -13.60 9.80 -6.25
CA ALA A 395 -15.03 10.13 -6.14
C ALA A 395 -15.40 11.39 -6.93
N ASN A 396 -16.58 11.37 -7.54
CA ASN A 396 -17.24 12.58 -8.01
C ASN A 396 -17.91 13.28 -6.82
N VAL A 397 -17.86 14.62 -6.73
CA VAL A 397 -18.30 15.34 -5.53
C VAL A 397 -19.25 16.51 -5.82
N ALA A 398 -20.31 16.61 -5.02
CA ALA A 398 -21.16 17.79 -4.95
C ALA A 398 -20.72 18.69 -3.78
N ILE A 399 -20.14 19.84 -4.12
CA ILE A 399 -19.68 20.86 -3.18
C ILE A 399 -20.88 21.72 -2.79
N CYS A 400 -21.32 21.59 -1.54
CA CYS A 400 -22.54 22.23 -1.04
C CYS A 400 -22.21 23.41 -0.12
N PHE A 401 -22.84 24.56 -0.37
CA PHE A 401 -22.65 25.79 0.42
C PHE A 401 -23.95 26.59 0.51
N VAL A 402 -24.01 27.54 1.44
CA VAL A 402 -25.26 28.24 1.79
C VAL A 402 -25.43 29.62 1.13
N SER A 403 -24.34 30.37 0.94
CA SER A 403 -24.41 31.79 0.59
C SER A 403 -23.59 32.15 -0.65
N ASP A 404 -23.96 33.24 -1.31
CA ASP A 404 -23.22 33.79 -2.45
C ASP A 404 -21.77 34.15 -2.09
N LEU A 405 -21.53 34.51 -0.82
CA LEU A 405 -20.18 34.77 -0.29
C LEU A 405 -19.27 33.54 -0.37
N SER A 406 -19.83 32.33 -0.30
CA SER A 406 -19.06 31.08 -0.37
C SER A 406 -18.87 30.56 -1.81
N ARG A 407 -19.60 31.12 -2.78
CA ARG A 407 -19.58 30.68 -4.17
C ARG A 407 -18.18 30.74 -4.81
N PRO A 408 -17.40 31.84 -4.69
CA PRO A 408 -16.06 31.89 -5.30
C PRO A 408 -15.12 30.80 -4.77
N ALA A 409 -15.19 30.48 -3.48
CA ALA A 409 -14.39 29.42 -2.87
C ALA A 409 -14.82 28.03 -3.39
N ALA A 410 -16.13 27.79 -3.50
CA ALA A 410 -16.68 26.56 -4.04
C ALA A 410 -16.31 26.36 -5.52
N ASP A 411 -16.40 27.41 -6.33
CA ASP A 411 -16.08 27.36 -7.76
C ASP A 411 -14.58 27.07 -7.98
N LYS A 412 -13.70 27.71 -7.20
CA LYS A 412 -12.26 27.43 -7.23
C LYS A 412 -11.97 25.98 -6.86
N LEU A 413 -12.63 25.47 -5.82
CA LEU A 413 -12.48 24.09 -5.37
C LEU A 413 -12.99 23.08 -6.42
N ALA A 414 -14.09 23.38 -7.11
CA ALA A 414 -14.58 22.53 -8.20
C ALA A 414 -13.58 22.44 -9.36
N VAL A 415 -12.90 23.54 -9.70
CA VAL A 415 -11.84 23.55 -10.73
C VAL A 415 -10.66 22.68 -10.29
N GLU A 416 -10.21 22.83 -9.04
CA GLU A 416 -9.13 22.02 -8.47
C GLU A 416 -9.47 20.52 -8.52
N ILE A 417 -10.68 20.15 -8.12
CA ILE A 417 -11.12 18.75 -8.11
C ILE A 417 -11.24 18.19 -9.54
N ARG A 418 -11.79 18.96 -10.49
CA ARG A 418 -11.86 18.53 -11.89
C ARG A 418 -10.48 18.33 -12.51
N SER A 419 -9.47 19.08 -12.08
CA SER A 419 -8.09 18.89 -12.55
C SER A 419 -7.49 17.54 -12.12
N LYS A 420 -8.07 16.88 -11.12
CA LYS A 420 -7.71 15.51 -10.67
C LYS A 420 -8.42 14.40 -11.47
N GLY A 421 -9.18 14.74 -12.52
CA GLY A 421 -9.82 13.76 -13.41
C GLY A 421 -11.20 13.27 -12.98
N VAL A 422 -11.79 13.84 -11.93
CA VAL A 422 -13.13 13.48 -11.41
C VAL A 422 -14.15 14.61 -11.60
N SER A 423 -15.44 14.30 -11.55
CA SER A 423 -16.50 15.31 -11.69
C SER A 423 -16.73 16.07 -10.38
N ALA A 424 -16.91 17.39 -10.48
CA ALA A 424 -17.34 18.21 -9.35
C ALA A 424 -18.45 19.18 -9.78
N THR A 425 -19.44 19.38 -8.91
CA THR A 425 -20.50 20.39 -9.10
C THR A 425 -20.70 21.22 -7.84
N CYS A 426 -21.09 22.48 -8.03
CA CYS A 426 -21.33 23.43 -6.95
C CYS A 426 -22.85 23.58 -6.73
N VAL A 427 -23.32 23.24 -5.53
CA VAL A 427 -24.75 23.30 -5.16
C VAL A 427 -24.95 24.29 -4.03
N GLN A 428 -25.66 25.37 -4.32
CA GLN A 428 -26.09 26.32 -3.29
C GLN A 428 -27.44 25.90 -2.73
N GLU A 429 -27.48 25.63 -1.43
CA GLU A 429 -28.70 25.27 -0.70
C GLU A 429 -28.58 25.65 0.78
N ASP A 430 -29.65 26.25 1.33
CA ASP A 430 -29.75 26.55 2.75
C ASP A 430 -30.49 25.44 3.48
N LEU A 431 -29.73 24.70 4.30
CA LEU A 431 -30.24 23.58 5.10
C LEU A 431 -31.19 24.02 6.22
N ALA A 432 -31.28 25.33 6.53
CA ALA A 432 -32.29 25.84 7.44
C ALA A 432 -33.71 25.82 6.85
N LEU A 433 -33.84 25.68 5.53
CA LEU A 433 -35.13 25.66 4.84
C LEU A 433 -35.73 24.25 4.79
N ASN A 434 -37.06 24.17 4.90
CA ASN A 434 -37.79 22.91 4.72
C ASN A 434 -37.62 22.36 3.29
N GLY A 435 -37.47 21.04 3.16
CA GLY A 435 -37.29 20.35 1.89
C GLY A 435 -35.93 20.63 1.24
N SER A 436 -34.97 21.18 2.00
CA SER A 436 -33.62 21.46 1.51
C SER A 436 -32.89 20.17 1.14
N GLY A 437 -33.11 19.09 1.89
CA GLY A 437 -32.49 17.79 1.60
C GLY A 437 -32.84 17.27 0.20
N GLN A 438 -34.12 17.32 -0.17
CA GLN A 438 -34.58 16.88 -1.48
C GLN A 438 -34.02 17.74 -2.62
N ARG A 439 -34.12 19.08 -2.51
CA ARG A 439 -33.57 20.00 -3.52
C ARG A 439 -32.07 19.83 -3.69
N LEU A 440 -31.34 19.57 -2.61
CA LEU A 440 -29.90 19.37 -2.65
C LEU A 440 -29.56 18.10 -3.43
N VAL A 441 -30.19 16.96 -3.10
CA VAL A 441 -29.94 15.68 -3.80
C VAL A 441 -30.29 15.79 -5.29
N GLU A 442 -31.42 16.40 -5.64
CA GLU A 442 -31.83 16.60 -7.04
C GLU A 442 -30.81 17.45 -7.82
N LYS A 443 -30.36 18.58 -7.25
CA LYS A 443 -29.33 19.44 -7.87
C LYS A 443 -27.99 18.73 -7.97
N ALA A 444 -27.61 17.93 -6.98
CA ALA A 444 -26.36 17.17 -6.97
C ALA A 444 -26.34 16.11 -8.07
N LEU A 445 -27.39 15.30 -8.20
CA LEU A 445 -27.55 14.30 -9.27
C LEU A 445 -27.50 14.96 -10.65
N ALA A 446 -28.25 16.04 -10.85
CA ALA A 446 -28.25 16.78 -12.12
C ALA A 446 -26.87 17.37 -12.46
N GLY A 447 -26.19 17.97 -11.46
CA GLY A 447 -24.89 18.59 -11.65
C GLY A 447 -23.75 17.59 -11.90
N LEU A 448 -23.82 16.41 -11.26
CA LEU A 448 -22.89 15.31 -11.48
C LEU A 448 -23.22 14.47 -12.72
N LYS A 449 -24.40 14.68 -13.32
CA LYS A 449 -24.94 13.85 -14.41
C LYS A 449 -24.98 12.37 -14.03
N ALA A 450 -25.48 12.11 -12.83
CA ALA A 450 -25.56 10.78 -12.25
C ALA A 450 -26.98 10.48 -11.78
N ASP A 451 -27.31 9.20 -11.72
CA ASP A 451 -28.61 8.71 -11.22
C ASP A 451 -28.52 8.22 -9.76
N THR A 452 -27.30 8.07 -9.22
CA THR A 452 -27.08 7.51 -7.89
C THR A 452 -26.13 8.33 -7.03
N ILE A 453 -26.39 8.36 -5.73
CA ILE A 453 -25.49 8.90 -4.69
C ILE A 453 -24.99 7.73 -3.85
N HIS A 454 -23.68 7.60 -3.73
CA HIS A 454 -23.02 6.52 -3.01
C HIS A 454 -22.66 6.94 -1.58
N ILE A 455 -22.27 8.22 -1.40
CA ILE A 455 -21.70 8.73 -0.15
C ILE A 455 -22.44 10.02 0.22
N LEU A 456 -22.93 10.11 1.45
CA LEU A 456 -23.48 11.33 2.04
C LEU A 456 -22.72 11.67 3.31
N VAL A 457 -22.07 12.83 3.30
CA VAL A 457 -21.37 13.38 4.47
C VAL A 457 -22.16 14.57 5.03
N ASN A 458 -22.77 14.36 6.20
CA ASN A 458 -23.44 15.39 6.98
C ASN A 458 -22.39 16.16 7.80
N ASN A 459 -21.71 17.11 7.14
CA ASN A 459 -20.67 17.95 7.72
C ASN A 459 -21.16 19.37 8.05
N ALA A 460 -22.11 19.92 7.28
CA ALA A 460 -22.64 21.25 7.56
C ALA A 460 -23.20 21.33 8.98
N ALA A 461 -22.87 22.41 9.66
CA ALA A 461 -23.36 22.66 10.98
C ALA A 461 -23.54 24.16 11.21
N LEU A 462 -24.54 24.49 12.02
CA LEU A 462 -24.77 25.83 12.53
C LEU A 462 -24.32 25.87 13.99
N ASP A 463 -23.22 26.57 14.24
CA ASP A 463 -22.73 26.92 15.56
C ASP A 463 -23.32 28.28 15.95
N PRO A 464 -23.87 28.47 17.16
CA PRO A 464 -24.33 29.77 17.61
C PRO A 464 -23.25 30.85 17.51
N ASP A 465 -23.59 32.02 16.95
CA ASP A 465 -22.69 33.17 16.84
C ASP A 465 -22.13 33.66 18.19
N SER A 466 -22.77 33.28 19.30
CA SER A 466 -22.25 33.44 20.66
C SER A 466 -22.66 32.26 21.53
N PRO A 467 -21.71 31.57 22.21
CA PRO A 467 -22.03 30.63 23.27
C PRO A 467 -22.91 31.32 24.31
N THR A 468 -24.09 30.76 24.59
CA THR A 468 -25.11 31.44 25.42
C THR A 468 -25.58 30.50 26.54
N PRO A 469 -25.50 30.92 27.83
CA PRO A 469 -25.98 30.11 28.94
C PRO A 469 -27.42 29.64 28.75
N VAL A 470 -27.74 28.44 29.24
CA VAL A 470 -29.03 27.78 28.94
C VAL A 470 -30.26 28.64 29.29
N LEU A 471 -30.21 29.39 30.40
CA LEU A 471 -31.31 30.27 30.83
C LEU A 471 -31.42 31.57 30.03
N GLN A 472 -30.41 31.90 29.23
CA GLN A 472 -30.32 33.10 28.40
C GLN A 472 -30.48 32.76 26.91
N SER A 473 -30.37 31.48 26.54
CA SER A 473 -30.43 31.01 25.16
C SER A 473 -31.84 31.23 24.59
N PRO A 474 -32.00 32.05 23.54
CA PRO A 474 -33.30 32.22 22.91
C PRO A 474 -33.77 30.90 22.29
N GLY A 475 -35.08 30.61 22.35
CA GLY A 475 -35.64 29.38 21.77
C GLY A 475 -35.33 29.20 20.28
N HIS A 476 -35.35 30.29 19.51
CA HIS A 476 -35.05 30.25 18.07
C HIS A 476 -33.62 29.79 17.76
N LEU A 477 -32.66 29.94 18.69
CA LEU A 477 -31.30 29.46 18.50
C LEU A 477 -31.28 27.93 18.55
N PHE A 478 -31.99 27.34 19.51
CA PHE A 478 -32.18 25.89 19.60
C PHE A 478 -32.87 25.35 18.34
N ASP A 479 -33.94 26.01 17.91
CA ASP A 479 -34.68 25.61 16.70
C ASP A 479 -33.79 25.62 15.46
N ARG A 480 -32.94 26.65 15.29
CA ARG A 480 -32.00 26.73 14.17
C ARG A 480 -30.92 25.64 14.22
N CYS A 481 -30.32 25.37 15.38
CA CYS A 481 -29.35 24.29 15.54
C CYS A 481 -29.99 22.94 15.21
N MET A 482 -31.20 22.67 15.72
CA MET A 482 -31.93 21.42 15.42
C MET A 482 -32.29 21.31 13.94
N GLN A 483 -32.71 22.41 13.32
CA GLN A 483 -33.07 22.45 11.90
C GLN A 483 -31.87 22.07 11.01
N VAL A 484 -30.70 22.68 11.24
CA VAL A 484 -29.51 22.45 10.39
C VAL A 484 -28.77 21.15 10.77
N ASN A 485 -28.55 20.90 12.06
CA ASN A 485 -27.63 19.84 12.50
C ASN A 485 -28.32 18.47 12.63
N ALA A 486 -29.65 18.41 12.70
CA ALA A 486 -30.38 17.14 12.90
C ALA A 486 -31.48 16.92 11.85
N LYS A 487 -32.38 17.88 11.64
CA LYS A 487 -33.50 17.72 10.71
C LYS A 487 -33.05 17.71 9.24
N ALA A 488 -32.14 18.59 8.83
CA ALA A 488 -31.64 18.57 7.45
C ALA A 488 -30.92 17.25 7.10
N PRO A 489 -30.05 16.68 7.96
CA PRO A 489 -29.53 15.31 7.77
C PRO A 489 -30.62 14.25 7.59
N LEU A 490 -31.71 14.32 8.37
CA LEU A 490 -32.85 13.41 8.20
C LEU A 490 -33.51 13.56 6.82
N GLU A 491 -33.74 14.79 6.37
CA GLU A 491 -34.29 15.04 5.03
C GLU A 491 -33.34 14.57 3.91
N LEU A 492 -32.03 14.76 4.08
CA LEU A 492 -31.01 14.32 3.13
C LEU A 492 -30.94 12.79 3.01
N VAL A 493 -30.97 12.06 4.13
CA VAL A 493 -31.01 10.60 4.11
C VAL A 493 -32.28 10.11 3.43
N SER A 494 -33.45 10.70 3.76
CA SER A 494 -34.71 10.35 3.10
C SER A 494 -34.70 10.61 1.59
N ALA A 495 -34.01 11.64 1.13
CA ALA A 495 -33.89 11.97 -0.29
C ALA A 495 -32.83 11.13 -1.02
N MET A 496 -31.78 10.70 -0.33
CA MET A 496 -30.72 9.85 -0.87
C MET A 496 -31.19 8.41 -1.10
N VAL A 497 -31.96 7.83 -0.17
CA VAL A 497 -32.34 6.40 -0.19
C VAL A 497 -32.97 5.93 -1.52
N PRO A 498 -33.88 6.69 -2.16
CA PRO A 498 -34.42 6.31 -3.48
C PRO A 498 -33.39 6.29 -4.62
N ASN A 499 -32.25 6.95 -4.44
CA ASN A 499 -31.20 7.16 -5.45
C ASN A 499 -29.89 6.43 -5.05
N LEU A 500 -29.99 5.29 -4.36
CA LEU A 500 -28.82 4.49 -4.00
C LEU A 500 -28.38 3.59 -5.16
N PRO A 501 -27.07 3.30 -5.28
CA PRO A 501 -26.62 2.23 -6.16
C PRO A 501 -27.07 0.85 -5.62
N HIS A 502 -27.06 -0.18 -6.47
CA HIS A 502 -27.43 -1.54 -6.07
C HIS A 502 -26.56 -2.09 -4.91
N ALA A 503 -25.30 -1.66 -4.82
CA ALA A 503 -24.37 -2.06 -3.76
C ALA A 503 -24.61 -1.33 -2.41
N GLY A 504 -25.56 -0.41 -2.35
CA GLY A 504 -25.88 0.38 -1.16
C GLY A 504 -24.98 1.61 -0.96
N GLY A 505 -25.10 2.26 0.19
CA GLY A 505 -24.52 3.60 0.42
C GLY A 505 -23.70 3.73 1.70
N ARG A 506 -23.09 4.91 1.89
CA ARG A 506 -22.36 5.31 3.09
C ARG A 506 -22.92 6.63 3.60
N ILE A 507 -23.46 6.63 4.82
CA ILE A 507 -23.89 7.83 5.53
C ILE A 507 -22.86 8.10 6.63
N ILE A 508 -22.24 9.27 6.58
CA ILE A 508 -21.18 9.68 7.51
C ILE A 508 -21.58 11.02 8.09
N SER A 509 -21.70 11.10 9.41
CA SER A 509 -22.13 12.33 10.09
C SER A 509 -21.03 12.88 10.98
N ILE A 510 -20.77 14.19 10.91
CA ILE A 510 -19.81 14.85 11.78
C ILE A 510 -20.53 15.34 13.04
N SER A 511 -20.25 14.70 14.17
CA SER A 511 -20.69 15.08 15.51
C SER A 511 -19.58 15.85 16.24
N SER A 512 -19.74 16.04 17.55
CA SER A 512 -18.79 16.72 18.42
C SER A 512 -18.69 15.97 19.73
N VAL A 513 -17.52 15.98 20.36
CA VAL A 513 -17.35 15.51 21.75
C VAL A 513 -18.35 16.15 22.72
N LEU A 514 -18.81 17.38 22.44
CA LEU A 514 -19.79 18.09 23.25
C LEU A 514 -21.16 17.39 23.31
N ALA A 515 -21.48 16.52 22.35
CA ALA A 515 -22.72 15.73 22.36
C ALA A 515 -22.78 14.76 23.56
N ARG A 516 -21.63 14.37 24.10
CA ARG A 516 -21.51 13.35 25.17
C ARG A 516 -20.85 13.91 26.43
N ARG A 517 -19.94 14.87 26.25
CA ARG A 517 -19.30 15.63 27.32
C ARG A 517 -19.73 17.09 27.18
N PRO A 518 -20.90 17.48 27.70
CA PRO A 518 -21.38 18.84 27.56
C PRO A 518 -20.49 19.81 28.33
N ASP A 519 -19.88 20.76 27.60
CA ASP A 519 -19.23 21.93 28.17
C ASP A 519 -20.16 23.14 28.06
N VAL A 520 -20.06 24.05 29.02
CA VAL A 520 -20.88 25.26 29.06
C VAL A 520 -20.23 26.37 28.22
N PRO A 521 -21.01 27.22 27.51
CA PRO A 521 -22.47 27.22 27.39
C PRO A 521 -22.98 26.77 26.00
N PHE A 522 -22.78 25.50 25.61
CA PHE A 522 -23.09 24.98 24.27
C PHE A 522 -24.34 24.08 24.17
N ALA A 523 -25.36 24.32 25.01
CA ALA A 523 -26.50 23.41 25.16
C ALA A 523 -27.27 23.12 23.85
N ALA A 524 -27.56 24.16 23.05
CA ALA A 524 -28.27 24.00 21.77
C ALA A 524 -27.48 23.19 20.74
N TRP A 525 -26.18 23.49 20.60
CA TRP A 525 -25.27 22.76 19.72
C TRP A 525 -25.13 21.29 20.16
N ALA A 526 -24.77 21.06 21.41
CA ALA A 526 -24.57 19.71 21.98
C ALA A 526 -25.83 18.85 21.82
N SER A 527 -27.01 19.39 22.11
CA SER A 527 -28.29 18.69 21.95
C SER A 527 -28.53 18.29 20.49
N SER A 528 -28.24 19.19 19.55
CA SER A 528 -28.43 18.92 18.12
C SER A 528 -27.49 17.84 17.58
N LYS A 529 -26.24 17.78 18.07
CA LYS A 529 -25.28 16.73 17.71
C LYS A 529 -25.61 15.39 18.39
N ALA A 530 -26.12 15.40 19.62
CA ALA A 530 -26.67 14.20 20.26
C ALA A 530 -27.89 13.64 19.52
N ALA A 531 -28.76 14.51 19.00
CA ALA A 531 -29.87 14.10 18.14
C ALA A 531 -29.36 13.47 16.83
N LEU A 532 -28.34 14.04 16.18
CA LEU A 532 -27.71 13.48 14.99
C LEU A 532 -27.11 12.10 15.24
N GLU A 533 -26.45 11.90 16.39
CA GLU A 533 -25.94 10.59 16.81
C GLU A 533 -27.07 9.57 16.99
N CYS A 534 -28.18 9.98 17.59
CA CYS A 534 -29.35 9.13 17.75
C CYS A 534 -29.95 8.73 16.41
N LEU A 535 -30.18 9.69 15.51
CA LEU A 535 -30.68 9.45 14.16
C LEU A 535 -29.78 8.49 13.37
N SER A 536 -28.45 8.66 13.47
CA SER A 536 -27.50 7.82 12.74
C SER A 536 -27.57 6.34 13.16
N ARG A 537 -27.84 6.05 14.44
CA ARG A 537 -28.09 4.68 14.92
C ARG A 537 -29.40 4.11 14.41
N PHE A 538 -30.47 4.92 14.35
CA PHE A 538 -31.73 4.49 13.74
C PHE A 538 -31.54 4.17 12.25
N TRP A 539 -30.81 5.00 11.49
CA TRP A 539 -30.52 4.72 10.09
C TRP A 539 -29.72 3.43 9.90
N ALA A 540 -28.73 3.16 10.76
CA ALA A 540 -27.98 1.91 10.73
C ALA A 540 -28.88 0.69 10.98
N GLN A 541 -29.82 0.80 11.93
CA GLN A 541 -30.69 -0.32 12.30
C GLN A 541 -31.83 -0.54 11.28
N GLU A 542 -32.42 0.53 10.75
CA GLU A 542 -33.59 0.46 9.88
C GLU A 542 -33.22 0.31 8.40
N LEU A 543 -32.14 0.95 7.94
CA LEU A 543 -31.85 1.08 6.51
C LEU A 543 -30.74 0.15 6.03
N ALA A 544 -29.90 -0.39 6.92
CA ALA A 544 -28.74 -1.19 6.50
C ALA A 544 -29.12 -2.45 5.73
N THR A 545 -29.99 -3.30 6.27
CA THR A 545 -30.39 -4.55 5.60
C THR A 545 -31.25 -4.29 4.36
N PRO A 546 -32.28 -3.41 4.38
CA PRO A 546 -33.13 -3.20 3.21
C PRO A 546 -32.44 -2.47 2.04
N HIS A 547 -31.42 -1.66 2.33
CA HIS A 547 -30.79 -0.78 1.32
C HIS A 547 -29.26 -0.97 1.18
N GLY A 548 -28.66 -1.92 1.89
CA GLY A 548 -27.22 -2.20 1.82
C GLY A 548 -26.32 -1.07 2.31
N LEU A 549 -26.82 -0.18 3.18
CA LEU A 549 -26.08 1.01 3.61
C LEU A 549 -25.42 0.87 4.98
N THR A 550 -24.38 1.66 5.23
CA THR A 550 -23.86 1.89 6.59
C THR A 550 -24.09 3.34 7.01
N SER A 551 -24.27 3.54 8.31
CA SER A 551 -24.46 4.87 8.91
C SER A 551 -23.58 4.98 10.15
N ASN A 552 -22.56 5.84 10.08
CA ASN A 552 -21.58 6.04 11.13
C ASN A 552 -21.41 7.52 11.45
N VAL A 553 -20.94 7.80 12.66
CA VAL A 553 -20.72 9.15 13.15
C VAL A 553 -19.27 9.32 13.58
N ILE A 554 -18.71 10.50 13.34
CA ILE A 554 -17.39 10.89 13.85
C ILE A 554 -17.59 11.98 14.89
N ALA A 555 -17.31 11.68 16.16
CA ALA A 555 -17.30 12.67 17.24
C ALA A 555 -15.94 13.35 17.29
N ILE A 556 -15.85 14.55 16.72
CA ILE A 556 -14.57 15.28 16.64
C ILE A 556 -14.32 16.13 17.88
N GLY A 557 -13.04 16.25 18.24
CA GLY A 557 -12.54 17.21 19.22
C GLY A 557 -12.22 18.57 18.58
N PRO A 558 -11.65 19.51 19.35
CA PRO A 558 -11.16 20.79 18.81
C PRO A 558 -10.25 20.57 17.61
N THR A 559 -10.62 21.15 16.46
CA THR A 559 -9.97 20.93 15.18
C THR A 559 -9.63 22.28 14.56
N MET A 560 -8.38 22.46 14.13
CA MET A 560 -7.92 23.68 13.48
C MET A 560 -8.65 23.86 12.15
N THR A 561 -9.41 24.96 12.02
CA THR A 561 -10.16 25.32 10.81
C THR A 561 -10.05 26.83 10.57
N ASP A 562 -10.59 27.32 9.45
CA ASP A 562 -10.66 28.76 9.15
C ASP A 562 -11.37 29.59 10.23
N TYR A 563 -12.21 28.94 11.05
CA TYR A 563 -12.85 29.55 12.22
C TYR A 563 -11.82 29.87 13.30
N HIS A 564 -11.03 28.87 13.71
CA HIS A 564 -9.98 29.03 14.73
C HIS A 564 -8.74 29.76 14.22
N ALA A 565 -8.53 29.85 12.92
CA ALA A 565 -7.42 30.60 12.34
C ALA A 565 -7.47 32.12 12.65
N GLN A 566 -8.62 32.62 13.11
CA GLN A 566 -8.83 34.01 13.52
C GLN A 566 -8.72 34.20 15.03
N ASP A 567 -8.65 33.12 15.81
CA ASP A 567 -8.57 33.19 17.25
C ASP A 567 -7.18 33.67 17.71
N PRO A 568 -7.11 34.40 18.85
CA PRO A 568 -5.82 34.77 19.45
C PRO A 568 -4.96 33.54 19.79
N PRO A 569 -3.62 33.63 19.71
CA PRO A 569 -2.73 32.54 20.06
C PRO A 569 -2.99 31.93 21.45
N GLU A 570 -3.42 32.75 22.42
CA GLU A 570 -3.74 32.31 23.77
C GLU A 570 -4.94 31.34 23.79
N VAL A 571 -5.96 31.60 22.97
CA VAL A 571 -7.14 30.73 22.83
C VAL A 571 -6.74 29.41 22.17
N LEU A 572 -5.89 29.45 21.15
CA LEU A 572 -5.37 28.25 20.49
C LEU A 572 -4.50 27.41 21.42
N GLU A 573 -3.69 28.06 22.26
CA GLU A 573 -2.90 27.40 23.30
C GLU A 573 -3.81 26.73 24.33
N GLU A 574 -4.83 27.43 24.85
CA GLU A 574 -5.81 26.86 25.78
C GLU A 574 -6.52 25.63 25.19
N LEU A 575 -6.96 25.71 23.93
CA LEU A 575 -7.58 24.57 23.23
C LEU A 575 -6.62 23.38 23.08
N SER A 576 -5.32 23.63 22.86
CA SER A 576 -4.30 22.58 22.73
C SER A 576 -3.94 21.89 24.05
N GLN A 577 -4.16 22.57 25.18
CA GLN A 577 -3.91 22.06 26.52
C GLN A 577 -5.12 21.33 27.12
N LEU A 578 -6.25 21.26 26.41
CA LEU A 578 -7.40 20.50 26.89
C LEU A 578 -7.02 19.03 27.11
N PRO A 579 -7.57 18.36 28.15
CA PRO A 579 -7.21 16.98 28.47
C PRO A 579 -7.45 16.03 27.30
N SER A 580 -6.37 15.60 26.65
CA SER A 580 -6.36 14.76 25.46
C SER A 580 -5.08 13.92 25.43
N ALA A 581 -5.14 12.70 24.87
CA ALA A 581 -3.94 11.88 24.69
C ALA A 581 -3.00 12.48 23.63
N ALA A 582 -3.55 13.23 22.67
CA ALA A 582 -2.83 14.06 21.72
C ALA A 582 -2.79 15.51 22.21
N LYS A 583 -1.59 16.02 22.50
CA LYS A 583 -1.35 17.40 22.97
C LYS A 583 -1.35 18.42 21.81
N ARG A 584 -2.40 18.38 20.97
CA ARG A 584 -2.60 19.29 19.82
C ARG A 584 -4.08 19.34 19.46
N LEU A 585 -4.47 20.39 18.73
CA LEU A 585 -5.74 20.37 18.00
C LEU A 585 -5.67 19.32 16.88
N GLY A 586 -6.84 18.75 16.54
CA GLY A 586 -7.02 18.03 15.30
C GLY A 586 -6.74 18.94 14.09
N THR A 587 -6.40 18.36 12.96
CA THR A 587 -6.31 19.04 11.67
C THR A 587 -7.53 18.66 10.83
N ILE A 588 -7.84 19.47 9.80
CA ILE A 588 -8.87 19.11 8.82
C ILE A 588 -8.56 17.78 8.12
N ASP A 589 -7.28 17.42 8.00
CA ASP A 589 -6.84 16.18 7.39
C ASP A 589 -7.11 14.96 8.27
N ASP A 590 -6.88 15.06 9.59
CA ASP A 590 -7.20 14.00 10.55
C ASP A 590 -8.68 13.55 10.42
N VAL A 591 -9.59 14.51 10.21
CA VAL A 591 -11.03 14.23 10.05
C VAL A 591 -11.32 13.67 8.65
N ALA A 592 -10.73 14.24 7.60
CA ALA A 592 -10.96 13.82 6.22
C ALA A 592 -10.51 12.36 5.98
N GLN A 593 -9.39 11.94 6.56
CA GLN A 593 -8.90 10.57 6.48
C GLN A 593 -9.88 9.56 7.09
N ILE A 594 -10.48 9.88 8.24
CA ILE A 594 -11.51 9.03 8.87
C ILE A 594 -12.76 8.97 7.99
N VAL A 595 -13.21 10.10 7.45
CA VAL A 595 -14.36 10.13 6.53
C VAL A 595 -14.10 9.27 5.30
N ALA A 596 -12.92 9.39 4.69
CA ALA A 596 -12.58 8.64 3.49
C ALA A 596 -12.47 7.13 3.74
N PHE A 597 -11.93 6.73 4.89
CA PHE A 597 -11.98 5.34 5.34
C PHE A 597 -13.43 4.85 5.48
N LEU A 598 -14.31 5.61 6.15
CA LEU A 598 -15.72 5.23 6.34
C LEU A 598 -16.55 5.24 5.05
N ALA A 599 -16.12 5.98 4.04
CA ALA A 599 -16.73 6.02 2.71
C ALA A 599 -16.32 4.81 1.85
N SER A 600 -15.26 4.12 2.25
CA SER A 600 -14.66 3.03 1.49
C SER A 600 -15.29 1.66 1.82
N ASP A 601 -14.87 0.63 1.08
CA ASP A 601 -15.33 -0.74 1.33
C ASP A 601 -14.50 -1.45 2.41
N ALA A 602 -13.35 -0.90 2.78
CA ALA A 602 -12.55 -1.33 3.92
C ALA A 602 -13.29 -1.19 5.27
N SER A 603 -14.23 -0.26 5.38
CA SER A 603 -15.02 -0.05 6.61
C SER A 603 -16.40 -0.71 6.57
N ARG A 604 -16.68 -1.61 5.62
CA ARG A 604 -18.02 -2.19 5.38
C ARG A 604 -18.66 -2.89 6.59
N TRP A 605 -17.85 -3.28 7.57
CA TRP A 605 -18.30 -3.94 8.79
C TRP A 605 -18.54 -2.98 9.98
N ILE A 606 -18.22 -1.69 9.81
CA ILE A 606 -18.50 -0.65 10.81
C ILE A 606 -19.86 -0.05 10.50
N ASN A 607 -20.82 -0.16 11.41
CA ASN A 607 -22.16 0.37 11.22
C ASN A 607 -22.83 0.74 12.55
N GLY A 608 -23.50 1.89 12.59
CA GLY A 608 -24.18 2.40 13.78
C GLY A 608 -23.25 2.93 14.87
N ASP A 609 -21.96 3.05 14.58
CA ASP A 609 -20.97 3.44 15.58
C ASP A 609 -20.75 4.95 15.63
N VAL A 610 -20.24 5.43 16.77
CA VAL A 610 -19.75 6.80 16.93
C VAL A 610 -18.26 6.75 17.26
N ILE A 611 -17.50 6.96 16.20
CA ILE A 611 -16.05 6.87 16.18
C ILE A 611 -15.46 8.14 16.78
N GLN A 612 -14.49 7.98 17.68
CA GLN A 612 -13.87 9.06 18.42
C GLN A 612 -12.71 9.68 17.62
N GLY A 613 -13.01 10.73 16.84
CA GLY A 613 -12.03 11.51 16.08
C GLY A 613 -11.50 12.72 16.86
N ASN A 614 -11.07 12.50 18.11
CA ASN A 614 -10.88 13.59 19.08
C ASN A 614 -9.52 13.60 19.80
N GLY A 615 -8.53 12.86 19.29
CA GLY A 615 -7.18 12.82 19.88
C GLY A 615 -7.10 12.11 21.24
N GLY A 616 -8.14 11.39 21.67
CA GLY A 616 -8.20 10.77 22.99
C GLY A 616 -8.69 11.71 24.09
N MET A 617 -9.37 12.81 23.71
CA MET A 617 -10.10 13.67 24.65
C MET A 617 -11.30 12.94 25.27
N GLN A 618 -11.93 12.04 24.51
CA GLN A 618 -13.04 11.23 24.98
C GLN A 618 -13.01 9.83 24.35
N PHE A 619 -13.23 8.80 25.17
CA PHE A 619 -13.33 7.41 24.74
C PHE A 619 -14.78 7.02 24.40
N SER A 620 -14.92 6.02 23.53
CA SER A 620 -16.20 5.44 23.07
C SER A 620 -16.98 4.78 24.19
#